data_AF-A0A1I5JVW1-F1
#
_entry.id   AF-A0A1I5JVW1-F1
#
_cell.length_a   1.000
_cell.length_b   1.000
_cell.length_c   1.000
_cell.angle_alpha   90.00
_cell.angle_beta   90.00
_cell.angle_gamma   90.00
#
_symmetry.space_group_name_H-M   'P 1'
#
loop_
_entity.id
_entity.type
_entity.pdbx_description
1 polymer ?
#
loop_
_entity_poly.entity_id
_entity_poly.type
_entity_poly.pdbx_seq_one_letter_code
_entity_poly.pdbx_strand_id
1 'polypeptide(L)'
;MSARLFSKKIKIFNFLILSMLVQFSFGQDLRFLNDIDVKQEKLVYLRDSVRFTVKGKIPIESVMTPRNPQLRLVWKSETDSINFGMLSLKKNLSDYSVEKDFKVPFKPWMESAALEARFFQGKKASNQPYEIKVLKKGVDTTPFLAKIGRVVPDEQIPTVGLVIPVGVTGREAVRNREFQFFFNPGESTYLKNSSNESVFGDMTSFLTENPAIVSVKITGLQSPEQKEGRSSRLGMDRATTIKNEIVKRNLLLRDTIIQVSSRWNDWFDLRLLLRDFPELSTSQKDSYYAILMNGEDFLTQQEQLRSINGFDQLSRQLFPKLRVAKVEIIAKPGSGLGTEKTAILRQELEENIATSKLSFLDWAIAGETAPRLEEKARIYSKMTTLFRSPLPYNNLGLVRIREAQRTLDRDVQENLWNEAEWLLQQAIKLENNPYSLHNLGQIYALKGNYWEAYKYLSEASVLTRDPEFLMVNESLRGALDILRGDYKLATLRYDYAFTDPADFFNKGLAYFLAGNYGEASLAFEESVIRSRDFGYGYYGLALVAINSGQKEIAMIQLEKAVAANESIYLKALIDPNFDELRGIPEFFQILRRNK
;
A
#
# COMPACT_ATOMS: atom_id res chain seq x y z
N MET A 1 -5.99 -25.31 -21.90
CA MET A 1 -6.01 -25.22 -23.38
C MET A 1 -5.68 -23.80 -23.78
N SER A 2 -4.56 -23.63 -24.47
CA SER A 2 -4.03 -22.37 -24.98
C SER A 2 -4.92 -21.79 -26.09
N ALA A 3 -5.52 -20.63 -25.87
CA ALA A 3 -6.15 -19.85 -26.93
C ALA A 3 -5.24 -18.66 -27.27
N ARG A 4 -4.88 -18.61 -28.55
CA ARG A 4 -3.87 -17.74 -29.16
C ARG A 4 -4.30 -16.27 -29.15
N LEU A 5 -3.31 -15.43 -28.89
CA LEU A 5 -3.19 -14.05 -29.36
C LEU A 5 -3.68 -13.90 -30.80
N PHE A 6 -4.60 -12.96 -31.05
CA PHE A 6 -4.60 -12.16 -32.28
C PHE A 6 -5.11 -10.75 -32.04
N SER A 7 -4.31 -9.83 -32.55
CA SER A 7 -4.39 -8.38 -32.68
C SER A 7 -5.80 -7.78 -32.89
N LYS A 8 -6.23 -6.96 -31.93
CA LYS A 8 -7.10 -5.79 -32.15
C LYS A 8 -6.37 -4.47 -31.84
N LYS A 9 -5.03 -4.47 -31.84
CA LYS A 9 -4.24 -3.24 -32.01
C LYS A 9 -4.34 -2.84 -33.49
N ILE A 10 -4.46 -1.54 -33.76
CA ILE A 10 -4.48 -0.90 -35.10
C ILE A 10 -5.86 -0.77 -35.78
N LYS A 11 -6.82 -0.09 -35.13
CA LYS A 11 -7.78 0.79 -35.85
C LYS A 11 -7.97 2.15 -35.16
N ILE A 12 -7.78 2.24 -33.85
CA ILE A 12 -7.82 3.51 -33.10
C ILE A 12 -6.58 4.37 -33.38
N PHE A 13 -5.43 3.73 -33.61
CA PHE A 13 -4.12 4.36 -33.79
C PHE A 13 -4.00 5.27 -35.02
N ASN A 14 -4.65 4.88 -36.13
CA ASN A 14 -4.66 5.70 -37.36
C ASN A 14 -5.79 6.73 -37.36
N PHE A 15 -6.73 6.70 -36.40
CA PHE A 15 -7.88 7.60 -36.42
C PHE A 15 -7.62 8.88 -35.60
N LEU A 16 -6.94 8.77 -34.46
CA LEU A 16 -6.57 9.93 -33.61
C LEU A 16 -5.45 10.80 -34.20
N ILE A 17 -4.48 10.19 -34.90
CA ILE A 17 -3.39 10.95 -35.57
C ILE A 17 -3.90 11.60 -36.85
N LEU A 18 -4.85 10.98 -37.57
CA LEU A 18 -5.39 11.52 -38.81
C LEU A 18 -6.46 12.62 -38.57
N SER A 19 -7.16 12.61 -37.43
CA SER A 19 -8.09 13.70 -37.06
C SER A 19 -7.39 14.95 -36.50
N MET A 20 -6.21 14.83 -35.89
CA MET A 20 -5.40 16.00 -35.49
C MET A 20 -4.60 16.63 -36.63
N LEU A 21 -4.42 15.93 -37.76
CA LEU A 21 -3.73 16.45 -38.95
C LEU A 21 -4.63 17.26 -39.88
N VAL A 22 -5.92 17.44 -39.57
CA VAL A 22 -6.83 18.26 -40.37
C VAL A 22 -7.19 19.53 -39.59
N GLN A 23 -6.76 20.66 -40.16
CA GLN A 23 -6.88 22.06 -39.72
C GLN A 23 -5.73 22.61 -38.86
N PHE A 24 -4.53 22.69 -39.47
CA PHE A 24 -3.93 24.02 -39.58
C PHE A 24 -4.96 24.92 -40.28
N SER A 25 -5.77 25.64 -39.50
CA SER A 25 -6.43 26.83 -39.98
C SER A 25 -5.32 27.81 -40.37
N PHE A 26 -4.89 27.77 -41.63
CA PHE A 26 -4.38 28.94 -42.32
C PHE A 26 -5.27 30.10 -41.91
N GLY A 27 -4.68 31.16 -41.35
CA GLY A 27 -5.38 32.27 -40.71
C GLY A 27 -6.61 32.68 -41.52
N GLN A 28 -7.79 32.34 -41.00
CA GLN A 28 -8.99 33.04 -41.41
C GLN A 28 -8.80 34.46 -40.89
N ASP A 29 -8.71 35.45 -41.77
CA ASP A 29 -8.79 36.86 -41.37
C ASP A 29 -10.16 37.09 -40.73
N LEU A 30 -10.24 36.91 -39.42
CA LEU A 30 -11.45 37.13 -38.64
C LEU A 30 -11.69 38.63 -38.54
N ARG A 31 -12.74 39.14 -39.18
CA ARG A 31 -13.08 40.57 -39.13
C ARG A 31 -14.00 40.88 -37.96
N PHE A 32 -14.95 39.99 -37.68
CA PHE A 32 -16.00 40.24 -36.67
C PHE A 32 -15.72 39.55 -35.34
N LEU A 33 -15.06 38.39 -35.35
CA LEU A 33 -14.81 37.60 -34.13
C LEU A 33 -13.45 37.85 -33.48
N ASN A 34 -12.60 38.74 -34.03
CA ASN A 34 -11.22 38.91 -33.56
C ASN A 34 -11.15 39.21 -32.05
N ASP A 35 -11.97 40.15 -31.57
CA ASP A 35 -11.99 40.59 -30.16
C ASP A 35 -12.90 39.74 -29.26
N ILE A 36 -13.51 38.66 -29.77
CA ILE A 36 -14.35 37.75 -28.99
C ILE A 36 -13.48 36.65 -28.40
N ASP A 37 -13.44 36.52 -27.08
CA ASP A 37 -12.71 35.46 -26.39
C ASP A 37 -13.38 35.05 -25.07
N VAL A 38 -12.85 33.99 -24.45
CA VAL A 38 -13.12 33.62 -23.07
C VAL A 38 -12.15 34.38 -22.17
N LYS A 39 -12.68 35.00 -21.10
CA LYS A 39 -11.90 35.78 -20.14
C LYS A 39 -10.82 34.94 -19.45
N GLN A 40 -11.12 33.68 -19.16
CA GLN A 40 -10.19 32.72 -18.57
C GLN A 40 -9.20 32.23 -19.63
N GLU A 41 -7.92 32.11 -19.22
CA GLU A 41 -6.87 31.57 -20.09
C GLU A 41 -7.19 30.15 -20.55
N LYS A 42 -7.66 29.30 -19.62
CA LYS A 42 -8.07 27.92 -19.84
C LYS A 42 -9.49 27.69 -19.29
N LEU A 43 -10.21 26.76 -19.90
CA LEU A 43 -11.45 26.25 -19.32
C LEU A 43 -11.07 25.24 -18.24
N VAL A 44 -11.47 25.47 -16.99
CA VAL A 44 -11.05 24.63 -15.85
C VAL A 44 -12.26 23.92 -15.25
N TYR A 45 -12.12 22.63 -14.97
CA TYR A 45 -13.06 21.89 -14.15
C TYR A 45 -13.03 22.41 -12.70
N LEU A 46 -14.20 22.78 -12.18
CA LEU A 46 -14.37 23.24 -10.82
C LEU A 46 -15.54 22.50 -10.15
N ARG A 47 -15.20 21.49 -9.34
CA ARG A 47 -16.11 20.64 -8.55
C ARG A 47 -17.07 19.78 -9.36
N ASP A 48 -17.96 20.39 -10.12
CA ASP A 48 -19.04 19.73 -10.87
C ASP A 48 -19.29 20.41 -12.22
N SER A 49 -18.64 21.56 -12.46
CA SER A 49 -18.96 22.45 -13.55
C SER A 49 -17.72 23.10 -14.13
N VAL A 50 -17.82 23.47 -15.41
CA VAL A 50 -16.90 24.39 -16.05
C VAL A 50 -17.55 25.78 -16.02
N ARG A 51 -16.79 26.75 -15.51
CA ARG A 51 -17.25 28.14 -15.39
C ARG A 51 -16.38 29.04 -16.23
N PHE A 52 -17.00 29.83 -17.09
CA PHE A 52 -16.28 30.73 -17.97
C PHE A 52 -17.13 31.93 -18.37
N THR A 53 -16.46 33.00 -18.78
CA THR A 53 -17.10 34.24 -19.24
C THR A 53 -16.68 34.48 -20.68
N VAL A 54 -17.65 34.56 -21.59
CA VAL A 54 -17.38 34.99 -22.98
C VAL A 54 -17.53 36.50 -23.03
N LYS A 55 -16.50 37.19 -23.53
CA LYS A 55 -16.47 38.65 -23.63
C LYS A 55 -15.84 39.09 -24.94
N GLY A 56 -16.32 40.21 -25.48
CA GLY A 56 -15.64 40.87 -26.58
C GLY A 56 -16.51 41.86 -27.32
N LYS A 57 -16.01 42.28 -28.48
CA LYS A 57 -16.62 43.29 -29.33
C LYS A 57 -16.71 42.80 -30.77
N ILE A 58 -17.75 43.24 -31.47
CA ILE A 58 -17.95 43.02 -32.90
C ILE A 58 -17.98 44.40 -33.57
N PRO A 59 -17.03 44.74 -34.44
CA PRO A 59 -16.94 46.09 -35.02
C PRO A 59 -18.12 46.40 -35.95
N ILE A 60 -18.51 47.68 -35.99
CA ILE A 60 -19.48 48.23 -36.94
C ILE A 60 -18.70 48.94 -38.04
N GLU A 61 -18.27 48.19 -39.06
CA GLU A 61 -17.55 48.75 -40.21
C GLU A 61 -18.51 49.37 -41.23
N SER A 62 -18.13 50.51 -41.80
CA SER A 62 -18.93 51.25 -42.80
C SER A 62 -19.09 50.49 -44.13
N VAL A 63 -18.09 49.66 -44.48
CA VAL A 63 -18.06 48.92 -45.76
C VAL A 63 -18.85 47.59 -45.66
N MET A 64 -18.96 46.99 -44.47
CA MET A 64 -19.66 45.72 -44.24
C MET A 64 -20.46 45.71 -42.93
N THR A 65 -21.36 46.67 -42.77
CA THR A 65 -22.16 46.82 -41.55
C THR A 65 -23.03 45.58 -41.28
N PRO A 66 -22.93 44.95 -40.09
CA PRO A 66 -23.84 43.88 -39.70
C PRO A 66 -25.30 44.35 -39.65
N ARG A 67 -26.23 43.58 -40.25
CA ARG A 67 -27.67 43.87 -40.24
C ARG A 67 -28.35 42.94 -39.24
N ASN A 68 -28.55 43.40 -38.00
CA ASN A 68 -28.99 42.56 -36.88
C ASN A 68 -28.03 41.40 -36.60
N PRO A 69 -26.78 41.70 -36.17
CA PRO A 69 -25.78 40.68 -35.90
C PRO A 69 -26.28 39.71 -34.82
N GLN A 70 -25.96 38.43 -34.99
CA GLN A 70 -26.20 37.42 -33.98
C GLN A 70 -24.90 36.67 -33.69
N LEU A 71 -24.66 36.38 -32.42
CA LEU A 71 -23.53 35.58 -31.98
C LEU A 71 -24.08 34.33 -31.30
N ARG A 72 -23.64 33.16 -31.75
CA ARG A 72 -24.01 31.87 -31.14
C ARG A 72 -22.77 31.23 -30.56
N LEU A 73 -22.92 30.63 -29.39
CA LEU A 73 -21.88 29.84 -28.76
C LEU A 73 -22.23 28.35 -28.87
N VAL A 74 -21.27 27.54 -29.32
CA VAL A 74 -21.41 26.10 -29.46
C VAL A 74 -20.19 25.42 -28.86
N TRP A 75 -20.40 24.41 -28.02
CA TRP A 75 -19.33 23.55 -27.54
C TRP A 75 -19.52 22.17 -28.13
N LYS A 76 -18.52 21.64 -28.85
CA LYS A 76 -18.66 20.38 -29.57
C LYS A 76 -17.40 19.53 -29.54
N SER A 77 -17.59 18.23 -29.46
CA SER A 77 -16.61 17.19 -29.79
C SER A 77 -17.03 16.48 -31.08
N GLU A 78 -16.38 15.35 -31.40
CA GLU A 78 -16.83 14.46 -32.48
C GLU A 78 -18.14 13.74 -32.14
N THR A 79 -18.41 13.49 -30.86
CA THR A 79 -19.54 12.67 -30.40
C THR A 79 -20.72 13.48 -29.89
N ASP A 80 -20.47 14.67 -29.33
CA ASP A 80 -21.45 15.42 -28.56
C ASP A 80 -21.38 16.92 -28.87
N SER A 81 -22.49 17.63 -28.63
CA SER A 81 -22.48 19.08 -28.70
C SER A 81 -23.50 19.72 -27.76
N ILE A 82 -23.19 20.93 -27.31
CA ILE A 82 -24.08 21.83 -26.59
C ILE A 82 -24.19 23.12 -27.40
N ASN A 83 -25.42 23.53 -27.70
CA ASN A 83 -25.72 24.83 -28.30
C ASN A 83 -26.30 25.74 -27.21
N PHE A 84 -25.61 26.84 -26.90
CA PHE A 84 -26.02 27.78 -25.85
C PHE A 84 -27.04 28.82 -26.32
N GLY A 85 -27.49 28.72 -27.57
CA GLY A 85 -28.39 29.68 -28.20
C GLY A 85 -27.68 30.98 -28.59
N MET A 86 -28.48 31.98 -28.96
CA MET A 86 -27.98 33.29 -29.34
C MET A 86 -27.62 34.12 -28.10
N LEU A 87 -26.48 34.80 -28.15
CA LEU A 87 -26.03 35.71 -27.12
C LEU A 87 -26.60 37.10 -27.39
N SER A 88 -27.05 37.77 -26.32
CA SER A 88 -27.52 39.15 -26.40
C SER A 88 -26.35 40.07 -26.68
N LEU A 89 -26.45 40.84 -27.77
CA LEU A 89 -25.47 41.85 -28.14
C LEU A 89 -25.97 43.23 -27.72
N LYS A 90 -25.14 44.00 -27.01
CA LYS A 90 -25.41 45.40 -26.69
C LYS A 90 -24.79 46.28 -27.76
N LYS A 91 -25.62 47.02 -28.49
CA LYS A 91 -25.18 47.97 -29.53
C LYS A 91 -24.59 49.22 -28.88
N ASN A 92 -23.37 49.58 -29.28
CA ASN A 92 -22.69 50.82 -28.95
C ASN A 92 -22.51 51.67 -30.23
N LEU A 93 -21.80 52.81 -30.14
CA LEU A 93 -21.59 53.72 -31.28
C LEU A 93 -20.78 53.08 -32.42
N SER A 94 -19.71 52.36 -32.09
CA SER A 94 -18.74 51.80 -33.05
C SER A 94 -18.68 50.27 -33.06
N ASP A 95 -19.32 49.60 -32.10
CA ASP A 95 -19.25 48.14 -31.92
C ASP A 95 -20.54 47.57 -31.32
N TYR A 96 -20.66 46.24 -31.35
CA TYR A 96 -21.56 45.47 -30.51
C TYR A 96 -20.75 44.74 -29.45
N SER A 97 -21.03 44.99 -28.18
CA SER A 97 -20.37 44.31 -27.06
C SER A 97 -21.16 43.09 -26.57
N VAL A 98 -20.45 42.05 -26.17
CA VAL A 98 -20.98 40.87 -25.49
C VAL A 98 -20.19 40.60 -24.22
N GLU A 99 -20.89 40.26 -23.15
CA GLU A 99 -20.32 39.70 -21.92
C GLU A 99 -21.38 38.78 -21.30
N LYS A 100 -21.06 37.50 -21.15
CA LYS A 100 -21.99 36.52 -20.56
C LYS A 100 -21.24 35.43 -19.82
N ASP A 101 -21.71 35.14 -18.61
CA ASP A 101 -21.21 34.06 -17.76
C ASP A 101 -21.93 32.75 -18.04
N PHE A 102 -21.17 31.65 -18.00
CA PHE A 102 -21.64 30.29 -18.16
C PHE A 102 -21.22 29.43 -16.97
N LYS A 103 -22.14 28.60 -16.50
CA LYS A 103 -21.89 27.49 -15.58
C LYS A 103 -22.48 26.24 -16.20
N VAL A 104 -21.62 25.33 -16.64
CA VAL A 104 -22.02 24.13 -17.40
C VAL A 104 -21.59 22.89 -16.63
N PRO A 105 -22.48 21.92 -16.34
CA PRO A 105 -22.08 20.66 -15.73
C PRO A 105 -21.00 19.97 -16.58
N PHE A 106 -19.92 19.53 -15.94
CA PHE A 106 -18.84 18.86 -16.66
C PHE A 106 -19.31 17.50 -17.18
N LYS A 107 -18.92 17.18 -18.41
CA LYS A 107 -19.09 15.86 -19.01
C LYS A 107 -17.76 15.41 -19.61
N PRO A 108 -17.40 14.10 -19.57
CA PRO A 108 -16.11 13.62 -20.04
C PRO A 108 -15.74 14.05 -21.47
N TRP A 109 -16.69 14.10 -22.40
CA TRP A 109 -16.44 14.53 -23.78
C TRP A 109 -15.92 15.98 -23.89
N MET A 110 -16.14 16.82 -22.87
CA MET A 110 -15.69 18.22 -22.87
C MET A 110 -14.17 18.34 -22.81
N GLU A 111 -13.46 17.32 -22.29
CA GLU A 111 -12.01 17.30 -22.17
C GLU A 111 -11.28 17.46 -23.52
N SER A 112 -11.90 16.99 -24.61
CA SER A 112 -11.37 17.08 -25.98
C SER A 112 -12.19 17.99 -26.91
N ALA A 113 -13.18 18.72 -26.37
CA ALA A 113 -14.13 19.50 -27.15
C ALA A 113 -13.65 20.92 -27.43
N ALA A 114 -14.09 21.51 -28.54
CA ALA A 114 -13.83 22.90 -28.90
C ALA A 114 -15.03 23.80 -28.58
N LEU A 115 -14.76 24.92 -27.89
CA LEU A 115 -15.72 25.99 -27.69
C LEU A 115 -15.62 26.98 -28.84
N GLU A 116 -16.68 27.13 -29.61
CA GLU A 116 -16.74 27.93 -30.83
C GLU A 116 -17.71 29.12 -30.69
N ALA A 117 -17.25 30.31 -31.10
CA ALA A 117 -18.10 31.45 -31.41
C ALA A 117 -18.48 31.42 -32.89
N ARG A 118 -19.77 31.58 -33.18
CA ARG A 118 -20.33 31.56 -34.53
C ARG A 118 -21.09 32.85 -34.79
N PHE A 119 -20.59 33.67 -35.71
CA PHE A 119 -21.16 34.96 -36.04
C PHE A 119 -22.12 34.87 -37.23
N PHE A 120 -23.23 35.59 -37.17
CA PHE A 120 -24.20 35.71 -38.26
C PHE A 120 -24.42 37.20 -38.55
N GLN A 121 -24.11 37.64 -39.77
CA GLN A 121 -24.20 39.05 -40.18
C GLN A 121 -25.64 39.55 -40.37
N GLY A 122 -26.61 38.63 -40.52
CA GLY A 122 -28.05 38.92 -40.61
C GLY A 122 -28.55 39.54 -41.94
N LYS A 123 -27.74 39.56 -43.01
CA LYS A 123 -28.15 40.02 -44.36
C LYS A 123 -29.23 39.13 -45.02
N LYS A 124 -29.28 37.83 -44.71
CA LYS A 124 -30.29 36.84 -45.13
C LYS A 124 -30.52 35.84 -43.99
N ALA A 125 -31.71 35.27 -43.87
CA ALA A 125 -31.96 34.14 -42.97
C ALA A 125 -31.16 32.92 -43.47
N SER A 126 -29.97 32.74 -42.92
CA SER A 126 -29.07 31.62 -43.22
C SER A 126 -28.73 30.91 -41.92
N ASN A 127 -28.76 29.58 -41.96
CA ASN A 127 -28.31 28.75 -40.84
C ASN A 127 -26.78 28.58 -40.83
N GLN A 128 -26.07 29.08 -41.84
CA GLN A 128 -24.62 29.03 -41.89
C GLN A 128 -24.00 30.29 -41.27
N PRO A 129 -23.03 30.14 -40.36
CA PRO A 129 -22.31 31.27 -39.79
C PRO A 129 -21.45 31.95 -40.84
N TYR A 130 -21.34 33.27 -40.74
CA TYR A 130 -20.46 34.09 -41.56
C TYR A 130 -18.99 33.92 -41.14
N GLU A 131 -18.73 33.86 -39.83
CA GLU A 131 -17.41 33.57 -39.26
C GLU A 131 -17.55 32.56 -38.13
N ILE A 132 -16.54 31.69 -37.97
CA ILE A 132 -16.41 30.77 -36.85
C ILE A 132 -15.03 30.99 -36.23
N LYS A 133 -14.98 31.19 -34.91
CA LYS A 133 -13.73 31.26 -34.15
C LYS A 133 -13.76 30.19 -33.06
N VAL A 134 -12.71 29.36 -33.01
CA VAL A 134 -12.47 28.51 -31.84
C VAL A 134 -11.93 29.40 -30.73
N LEU A 135 -12.68 29.51 -29.63
CA LEU A 135 -12.29 30.31 -28.47
C LEU A 135 -11.32 29.54 -27.58
N LYS A 136 -11.64 28.27 -27.26
CA LYS A 136 -10.83 27.39 -26.41
C LYS A 136 -10.97 25.93 -26.85
N LYS A 137 -9.95 25.12 -26.58
CA LYS A 137 -9.94 23.67 -26.83
C LYS A 137 -9.72 22.94 -25.50
N GLY A 138 -10.57 21.95 -25.23
CA GLY A 138 -10.50 21.10 -24.06
C GLY A 138 -10.86 21.80 -22.74
N VAL A 139 -10.86 21.00 -21.68
CA VAL A 139 -11.04 21.44 -20.29
C VAL A 139 -9.87 20.92 -19.49
N ASP A 140 -9.24 21.81 -18.72
CA ASP A 140 -8.26 21.45 -17.71
C ASP A 140 -8.96 20.63 -16.63
N THR A 141 -8.58 19.35 -16.62
CA THR A 141 -9.08 18.28 -15.77
C THR A 141 -7.97 17.75 -14.87
N THR A 142 -6.95 18.57 -14.59
CA THR A 142 -5.83 18.26 -13.69
C THR A 142 -6.29 17.61 -12.36
N PRO A 143 -7.39 18.03 -11.71
CA PRO A 143 -7.88 17.34 -10.51
C PRO A 143 -8.20 15.85 -10.71
N PHE A 144 -8.61 15.42 -11.89
CA PHE A 144 -8.89 14.00 -12.20
C PHE A 144 -7.64 13.14 -12.37
N LEU A 145 -6.43 13.73 -12.32
CA LEU A 145 -5.20 12.96 -12.22
C LEU A 145 -5.03 12.31 -10.84
N ALA A 146 -5.77 12.76 -9.82
CA ALA A 146 -5.70 12.22 -8.47
C ALA A 146 -5.90 10.70 -8.46
N LYS A 147 -4.95 10.01 -7.85
CA LYS A 147 -4.90 8.56 -7.77
C LYS A 147 -5.73 8.07 -6.59
N ILE A 148 -6.88 7.46 -6.89
CA ILE A 148 -7.82 6.89 -5.92
C ILE A 148 -7.90 5.35 -5.98
N GLY A 149 -6.96 4.71 -6.67
CA GLY A 149 -6.95 3.25 -6.86
C GLY A 149 -7.74 2.75 -8.08
N ARG A 150 -8.05 3.62 -9.05
CA ARG A 150 -8.64 3.20 -10.34
C ARG A 150 -7.61 2.44 -11.18
N VAL A 151 -8.08 1.43 -11.89
CA VAL A 151 -7.26 0.69 -12.84
C VAL A 151 -7.21 1.47 -14.15
N VAL A 152 -5.99 1.67 -14.64
CA VAL A 152 -5.72 2.32 -15.91
C VAL A 152 -5.00 1.31 -16.80
N PRO A 153 -5.33 1.23 -18.11
CA PRO A 153 -4.62 0.36 -19.04
C PRO A 153 -3.11 0.59 -19.00
N ASP A 154 -2.35 -0.51 -19.07
CA ASP A 154 -0.88 -0.53 -19.07
C ASP A 154 -0.21 -0.02 -17.76
N GLU A 155 -0.99 0.17 -16.68
CA GLU A 155 -0.48 0.39 -15.32
C GLU A 155 -0.54 -0.89 -14.46
N GLN A 156 0.31 -0.96 -13.43
CA GLN A 156 0.12 -1.95 -12.37
C GLN A 156 -1.22 -1.71 -11.67
N ILE A 157 -1.96 -2.79 -11.37
CA ILE A 157 -3.22 -2.70 -10.65
C ILE A 157 -2.92 -2.16 -9.24
N PRO A 158 -3.45 -0.98 -8.86
CA PRO A 158 -3.17 -0.40 -7.56
C PRO A 158 -3.76 -1.27 -6.45
N THR A 159 -2.98 -1.46 -5.39
CA THR A 159 -3.46 -2.17 -4.20
C THR A 159 -4.38 -1.25 -3.41
N VAL A 160 -5.66 -1.61 -3.34
CA VAL A 160 -6.67 -0.84 -2.60
C VAL A 160 -7.16 -1.57 -1.36
N GLY A 161 -7.74 -0.79 -0.45
CA GLY A 161 -8.42 -1.22 0.77
C GLY A 161 -7.51 -1.86 1.82
N LEU A 162 -8.08 -2.06 3.01
CA LEU A 162 -7.37 -2.49 4.21
C LEU A 162 -7.98 -3.77 4.79
N VAL A 163 -7.13 -4.72 5.16
CA VAL A 163 -7.56 -5.88 5.95
C VAL A 163 -7.72 -5.46 7.40
N ILE A 164 -8.65 -6.09 8.11
CA ILE A 164 -8.56 -6.15 9.58
C ILE A 164 -7.37 -7.06 9.87
N PRO A 165 -6.27 -6.56 10.46
CA PRO A 165 -5.07 -7.35 10.68
C PRO A 165 -5.35 -8.42 11.72
N VAL A 166 -4.59 -9.52 11.65
CA VAL A 166 -4.76 -10.68 12.53
C VAL A 166 -4.27 -10.42 13.98
N GLY A 167 -4.05 -9.14 14.35
CA GLY A 167 -3.67 -8.74 15.71
C GLY A 167 -2.33 -9.33 16.15
N VAL A 168 -1.34 -9.34 15.26
CA VAL A 168 -0.16 -10.18 15.41
C VAL A 168 0.96 -9.52 16.21
N THR A 169 0.68 -9.17 17.46
CA THR A 169 1.69 -8.75 18.44
C THR A 169 2.62 -9.91 18.88
N GLY A 170 2.43 -11.12 18.34
CA GLY A 170 3.19 -12.33 18.73
C GLY A 170 4.17 -12.90 17.70
N ARG A 171 4.16 -12.49 16.42
CA ARG A 171 5.05 -13.05 15.37
C ARG A 171 6.49 -12.53 15.48
N GLU A 172 6.66 -11.31 15.98
CA GLU A 172 7.99 -10.79 16.31
C GLU A 172 8.48 -11.20 17.69
N ALA A 173 7.54 -11.59 18.57
CA ALA A 173 7.83 -11.97 19.94
C ALA A 173 8.64 -13.27 19.94
N VAL A 174 9.92 -13.09 20.24
CA VAL A 174 10.90 -14.16 20.38
C VAL A 174 10.44 -15.15 21.46
N ARG A 175 10.54 -16.44 21.17
CA ARG A 175 10.35 -17.54 22.14
C ARG A 175 11.72 -18.04 22.57
N ASN A 176 11.94 -18.11 23.88
CA ASN A 176 13.13 -18.68 24.49
C ASN A 176 12.75 -19.96 25.24
N ARG A 177 13.47 -21.06 25.00
CA ARG A 177 13.29 -22.31 25.73
C ARG A 177 14.63 -22.98 26.02
N GLU A 178 14.81 -23.43 27.26
CA GLU A 178 15.98 -24.21 27.70
C GLU A 178 15.62 -25.70 27.76
N PHE A 179 16.52 -26.55 27.27
CA PHE A 179 16.45 -28.01 27.33
C PHE A 179 17.69 -28.54 28.06
N GLN A 180 17.54 -29.54 28.92
CA GLN A 180 18.64 -30.07 29.72
C GLN A 180 18.86 -31.55 29.43
N PHE A 181 20.08 -31.90 29.01
CA PHE A 181 20.49 -33.28 28.76
C PHE A 181 21.43 -33.76 29.87
N PHE A 182 21.10 -34.87 30.52
CA PHE A 182 21.84 -35.38 31.67
C PHE A 182 22.87 -36.43 31.27
N PHE A 183 23.98 -36.45 32.01
CA PHE A 183 25.12 -37.34 31.82
C PHE A 183 25.45 -38.11 33.10
N ASN A 184 26.10 -39.26 32.92
CA ASN A 184 26.71 -40.01 34.00
C ASN A 184 27.92 -39.24 34.59
N PRO A 185 28.28 -39.49 35.87
CA PRO A 185 29.41 -38.83 36.50
C PRO A 185 30.72 -39.10 35.75
N GLY A 186 31.41 -38.02 35.35
CA GLY A 186 32.69 -38.09 34.64
C GLY A 186 32.59 -38.48 33.16
N GLU A 187 31.39 -38.66 32.61
CA GLU A 187 31.19 -39.08 31.22
C GLU A 187 30.67 -37.92 30.35
N SER A 188 31.08 -37.92 29.09
CA SER A 188 30.60 -37.03 28.03
C SER A 188 29.91 -37.77 26.87
N THR A 189 29.84 -39.10 26.92
CA THR A 189 29.15 -39.92 25.94
C THR A 189 27.64 -39.73 26.04
N TYR A 190 26.95 -39.70 24.91
CA TYR A 190 25.51 -39.50 24.89
C TYR A 190 24.79 -40.65 25.62
N LEU A 191 24.03 -40.30 26.66
CA LEU A 191 23.26 -41.25 27.42
C LEU A 191 21.87 -41.42 26.80
N LYS A 192 21.68 -42.51 26.05
CA LYS A 192 20.39 -42.86 25.45
C LYS A 192 19.44 -43.47 26.48
N ASN A 193 18.68 -42.63 27.18
CA ASN A 193 17.65 -43.03 28.14
C ASN A 193 16.31 -42.34 27.83
N SER A 194 15.23 -42.79 28.48
CA SER A 194 13.88 -42.24 28.26
C SER A 194 13.81 -40.74 28.54
N SER A 195 14.54 -40.25 29.55
CA SER A 195 14.58 -38.83 29.91
C SER A 195 15.17 -37.97 28.78
N ASN A 196 16.39 -38.26 28.32
CA ASN A 196 17.06 -37.49 27.27
C ASN A 196 16.33 -37.62 25.92
N GLU A 197 15.71 -38.76 25.63
CA GLU A 197 14.88 -38.91 24.42
C GLU A 197 13.59 -38.09 24.50
N SER A 198 12.96 -37.98 25.67
CA SER A 198 11.80 -37.09 25.87
C SER A 198 12.18 -35.62 25.64
N VAL A 199 13.36 -35.20 26.08
CA VAL A 199 13.85 -33.83 25.84
C VAL A 199 14.02 -33.55 24.34
N PHE A 200 14.48 -34.54 23.56
CA PHE A 200 14.52 -34.40 22.10
C PHE A 200 13.12 -34.30 21.47
N GLY A 201 12.14 -35.04 21.99
CA GLY A 201 10.74 -34.92 21.58
C GLY A 201 10.20 -33.50 21.81
N ASP A 202 10.39 -32.97 23.01
CA ASP A 202 9.97 -31.61 23.37
C ASP A 202 10.65 -30.53 22.52
N MET A 203 11.94 -30.72 22.24
CA MET A 203 12.71 -29.83 21.38
C MET A 203 12.21 -29.87 19.93
N THR A 204 11.86 -31.04 19.43
CA THR A 204 11.29 -31.20 18.08
C THR A 204 9.95 -30.48 17.97
N SER A 205 9.06 -30.64 18.95
CA SER A 205 7.79 -29.92 19.00
C SER A 205 7.98 -28.40 19.02
N PHE A 206 8.91 -27.91 19.86
CA PHE A 206 9.23 -26.48 19.92
C PHE A 206 9.75 -25.91 18.60
N LEU A 207 10.66 -26.63 17.92
CA LEU A 207 11.22 -26.21 16.64
C LEU A 207 10.19 -26.27 15.49
N THR A 208 9.22 -27.18 15.58
CA THR A 208 8.10 -27.28 14.63
C THR A 208 7.17 -26.07 14.75
N GLU A 209 6.87 -25.64 15.98
CA GLU A 209 6.07 -24.45 16.25
C GLU A 209 6.81 -23.14 15.93
N ASN A 210 8.15 -23.15 16.05
CA ASN A 210 9.00 -21.97 15.94
C ASN A 210 10.14 -22.20 14.93
N PRO A 211 9.82 -22.30 13.62
CA PRO A 211 10.79 -22.67 12.60
C PRO A 211 11.85 -21.58 12.31
N ALA A 212 11.59 -20.32 12.66
CA ALA A 212 12.53 -19.22 12.43
C ALA A 212 13.52 -19.10 13.60
N ILE A 213 14.56 -19.93 13.60
CA ILE A 213 15.58 -19.97 14.65
C ILE A 213 16.48 -18.73 14.58
N VAL A 214 16.58 -18.01 15.70
CA VAL A 214 17.42 -16.82 15.87
C VAL A 214 18.80 -17.21 16.40
N SER A 215 18.84 -18.03 17.46
CA SER A 215 20.11 -18.52 18.02
C SER A 215 19.94 -19.84 18.77
N VAL A 216 20.99 -20.65 18.78
CA VAL A 216 21.09 -21.87 19.58
C VAL A 216 22.38 -21.81 20.38
N LYS A 217 22.29 -21.89 21.71
CA LYS A 217 23.46 -21.94 22.59
C LYS A 217 23.46 -23.24 23.38
N ILE A 218 24.59 -23.95 23.34
CA ILE A 218 24.80 -25.17 24.11
C ILE A 218 25.87 -24.89 25.15
N THR A 219 25.52 -25.04 26.42
CA THR A 219 26.44 -24.84 27.55
C THR A 219 26.57 -26.12 28.34
N GLY A 220 27.76 -26.73 28.30
CA GLY A 220 28.06 -27.91 29.10
C GLY A 220 28.52 -27.54 30.50
N LEU A 221 27.87 -28.13 31.49
CA LEU A 221 28.16 -27.96 32.91
C LEU A 221 28.98 -29.13 33.43
N GLN A 222 29.67 -28.84 34.52
CA GLN A 222 30.51 -29.79 35.24
C GLN A 222 30.16 -29.70 36.71
N SER A 223 29.85 -30.85 37.29
CA SER A 223 29.49 -30.94 38.69
C SER A 223 30.77 -30.83 39.55
N PRO A 224 30.72 -30.25 40.77
CA PRO A 224 31.87 -30.16 41.70
C PRO A 224 32.27 -31.51 42.32
N GLU A 225 32.10 -32.62 41.60
CA GLU A 225 32.42 -33.96 42.08
C GLU A 225 33.80 -34.39 41.65
N GLN A 226 34.47 -35.19 42.47
CA GLN A 226 35.81 -35.68 42.15
C GLN A 226 35.85 -36.45 40.82
N LYS A 227 34.79 -37.21 40.51
CA LYS A 227 34.65 -37.99 39.26
C LYS A 227 34.55 -37.12 38.01
N GLU A 228 34.23 -35.84 38.14
CA GLU A 228 34.08 -34.93 37.00
C GLU A 228 35.42 -34.35 36.53
N GLY A 229 36.51 -34.52 37.30
CA GLY A 229 37.83 -34.01 36.94
C GLY A 229 38.03 -32.52 37.27
N ARG A 230 39.16 -31.96 36.82
CA ARG A 230 39.62 -30.58 37.18
C ARG A 230 39.87 -29.69 35.97
N SER A 231 39.14 -29.88 34.87
CA SER A 231 39.28 -29.06 33.66
C SER A 231 37.94 -28.84 32.98
N SER A 232 37.79 -27.71 32.29
CA SER A 232 36.61 -27.35 31.47
C SER A 232 36.30 -28.31 30.33
N ARG A 233 37.21 -29.23 30.02
CA ARG A 233 37.09 -30.18 28.91
C ARG A 233 35.85 -31.05 29.02
N LEU A 234 35.51 -31.56 30.21
CA LEU A 234 34.37 -32.46 30.36
C LEU A 234 33.04 -31.77 30.00
N GLY A 235 32.83 -30.55 30.49
CA GLY A 235 31.66 -29.77 30.12
C GLY A 235 31.64 -29.45 28.62
N MET A 236 32.77 -29.05 28.05
CA MET A 236 32.86 -28.79 26.60
C MET A 236 32.56 -30.03 25.76
N ASP A 237 33.07 -31.19 26.16
CA ASP A 237 32.83 -32.47 25.49
C ASP A 237 31.35 -32.85 25.55
N ARG A 238 30.67 -32.67 26.69
CA ARG A 238 29.20 -32.87 26.81
C ARG A 238 28.42 -31.97 25.88
N ALA A 239 28.76 -30.68 25.84
CA ALA A 239 28.12 -29.71 24.95
C ALA A 239 28.31 -30.09 23.48
N THR A 240 29.50 -30.56 23.12
CA THR A 240 29.85 -31.05 21.78
C THR A 240 29.11 -32.35 21.44
N THR A 241 28.99 -33.28 22.38
CA THR A 241 28.19 -34.51 22.20
C THR A 241 26.73 -34.19 21.88
N ILE A 242 26.11 -33.27 22.62
CA ILE A 242 24.73 -32.87 22.33
C ILE A 242 24.62 -32.16 20.98
N LYS A 243 25.57 -31.28 20.63
CA LYS A 243 25.62 -30.69 19.29
C LYS A 243 25.60 -31.78 18.22
N ASN A 244 26.46 -32.78 18.34
CA ASN A 244 26.56 -33.86 17.35
C ASN A 244 25.26 -34.67 17.25
N GLU A 245 24.57 -34.92 18.36
CA GLU A 245 23.27 -35.60 18.34
C GLU A 245 22.15 -34.74 17.72
N ILE A 246 22.14 -33.42 17.95
CA ILE A 246 21.22 -32.48 17.28
C ILE A 246 21.42 -32.51 15.76
N VAL A 247 22.68 -32.47 15.30
CA VAL A 247 23.05 -32.51 13.87
C VAL A 247 22.66 -33.85 13.26
N LYS A 248 23.03 -34.96 13.91
CA LYS A 248 22.71 -36.32 13.46
C LYS A 248 21.22 -36.58 13.29
N ARG A 249 20.38 -35.90 14.09
CA ARG A 249 18.92 -35.99 14.05
C ARG A 249 18.29 -35.00 13.06
N ASN A 250 19.08 -34.19 12.37
CA ASN A 250 18.63 -33.16 11.41
C ASN A 250 17.61 -32.18 12.01
N LEU A 251 17.76 -31.84 13.29
CA LEU A 251 16.80 -30.96 13.97
C LEU A 251 16.94 -29.49 13.55
N LEU A 252 18.09 -29.11 13.00
CA LEU A 252 18.40 -27.75 12.56
C LEU A 252 18.91 -27.76 11.12
N LEU A 253 18.57 -26.73 10.34
CA LEU A 253 18.97 -26.60 8.93
C LEU A 253 20.41 -26.08 8.75
N ARG A 254 20.97 -25.44 9.77
CA ARG A 254 22.29 -24.79 9.71
C ARG A 254 23.05 -24.99 11.01
N ASP A 255 24.12 -25.76 10.98
CA ASP A 255 24.95 -26.03 12.17
C ASP A 255 25.75 -24.80 12.63
N THR A 256 25.95 -23.83 11.74
CA THR A 256 26.72 -22.61 12.00
C THR A 256 26.07 -21.68 13.02
N ILE A 257 24.77 -21.86 13.31
CA ILE A 257 24.04 -21.05 14.29
C ILE A 257 24.24 -21.55 15.74
N ILE A 258 24.85 -22.73 15.91
CA ILE A 258 25.03 -23.37 17.21
C ILE A 258 26.32 -22.87 17.85
N GLN A 259 26.19 -22.13 18.94
CA GLN A 259 27.31 -21.72 19.79
C GLN A 259 27.51 -22.74 20.89
N VAL A 260 28.73 -23.26 21.04
CA VAL A 260 29.09 -24.24 22.07
C VAL A 260 30.01 -23.58 23.09
N SER A 261 29.70 -23.75 24.36
CA SER A 261 30.50 -23.23 25.47
C SER A 261 30.46 -24.18 26.66
N SER A 262 31.30 -23.94 27.65
CA SER A 262 31.28 -24.67 28.91
C SER A 262 31.46 -23.72 30.09
N ARG A 263 30.78 -24.04 31.19
CA ARG A 263 30.99 -23.41 32.50
C ARG A 263 31.67 -24.41 33.41
N TRP A 264 32.79 -24.00 33.98
CA TRP A 264 33.61 -24.80 34.89
C TRP A 264 34.16 -23.89 35.99
N ASN A 265 34.44 -24.45 37.17
CA ASN A 265 34.83 -23.67 38.35
C ASN A 265 33.91 -22.48 38.63
N ASP A 266 32.61 -22.68 38.42
CA ASP A 266 31.58 -21.65 38.57
C ASP A 266 30.44 -22.20 39.44
N TRP A 267 30.02 -21.40 40.42
CA TRP A 267 28.94 -21.73 41.35
C TRP A 267 27.55 -21.29 40.89
N PHE A 268 27.43 -20.61 39.74
CA PHE A 268 26.19 -20.00 39.27
C PHE A 268 25.01 -20.99 39.24
N ASP A 269 25.16 -22.14 38.57
CA ASP A 269 24.07 -23.11 38.46
C ASP A 269 23.78 -23.80 39.80
N LEU A 270 24.80 -24.03 40.64
CA LEU A 270 24.59 -24.55 41.99
C LEU A 270 23.80 -23.55 42.85
N ARG A 271 24.09 -22.25 42.75
CA ARG A 271 23.34 -21.19 43.46
C ARG A 271 21.88 -21.16 43.05
N LEU A 272 21.58 -21.31 41.75
CA LEU A 272 20.20 -21.42 41.27
C LEU A 272 19.48 -22.63 41.89
N LEU A 273 20.13 -23.80 41.89
CA LEU A 273 19.56 -25.00 42.51
C LEU A 273 19.38 -24.86 44.03
N LEU A 274 20.35 -24.24 44.71
CA LEU A 274 20.33 -24.02 46.16
C LEU A 274 19.21 -23.07 46.58
N ARG A 275 19.00 -21.98 45.82
CA ARG A 275 17.92 -21.02 46.07
C ARG A 275 16.58 -21.74 46.18
N ASP A 276 16.30 -22.63 45.23
CA ASP A 276 15.02 -23.30 45.08
C ASP A 276 14.97 -24.65 45.83
N PHE A 277 15.99 -24.96 46.65
CA PHE A 277 16.08 -26.22 47.38
C PHE A 277 15.21 -26.20 48.66
N PRO A 278 14.16 -27.03 48.77
CA PRO A 278 13.19 -26.92 49.86
C PRO A 278 13.67 -27.53 51.19
N GLU A 279 14.66 -28.43 51.15
CA GLU A 279 15.11 -29.17 52.35
C GLU A 279 16.03 -28.36 53.28
N LEU A 280 16.37 -27.11 52.91
CA LEU A 280 17.19 -26.21 53.73
C LEU A 280 16.40 -24.99 54.19
N SER A 281 16.58 -24.63 55.47
CA SER A 281 16.12 -23.35 56.01
C SER A 281 16.89 -22.17 55.42
N THR A 282 16.32 -20.96 55.53
CA THR A 282 16.97 -19.72 55.07
C THR A 282 18.35 -19.53 55.70
N SER A 283 18.47 -19.71 57.02
CA SER A 283 19.75 -19.56 57.73
C SER A 283 20.82 -20.55 57.25
N GLN A 284 20.43 -21.78 56.90
CA GLN A 284 21.36 -22.74 56.31
C GLN A 284 21.78 -22.30 54.91
N LYS A 285 20.84 -21.87 54.05
CA LYS A 285 21.15 -21.34 52.71
C LYS A 285 22.11 -20.16 52.77
N ASP A 286 21.93 -19.24 53.72
CA ASP A 286 22.81 -18.09 53.92
C ASP A 286 24.26 -18.52 54.23
N SER A 287 24.43 -19.59 55.01
CA SER A 287 25.75 -20.15 55.31
C SER A 287 26.45 -20.70 54.06
N TYR A 288 25.70 -21.34 53.15
CA TYR A 288 26.23 -21.76 51.85
C TYR A 288 26.56 -20.55 50.96
N TYR A 289 25.68 -19.55 50.90
CA TYR A 289 25.90 -18.36 50.07
C TYR A 289 27.11 -17.53 50.52
N ALA A 290 27.35 -17.44 51.82
CA ALA A 290 28.52 -16.75 52.37
C ALA A 290 29.82 -17.31 51.77
N ILE A 291 29.93 -18.64 51.63
CA ILE A 291 31.10 -19.29 51.02
C ILE A 291 31.08 -19.14 49.49
N LEU A 292 29.93 -19.37 48.83
CA LEU A 292 29.80 -19.30 47.35
C LEU A 292 29.98 -17.87 46.78
N MET A 293 30.07 -16.85 47.64
CA MET A 293 30.21 -15.44 47.27
C MET A 293 31.37 -14.72 47.96
N ASN A 294 32.21 -15.40 48.75
CA ASN A 294 33.31 -14.78 49.50
C ASN A 294 34.48 -14.27 48.62
N GLY A 295 34.48 -14.58 47.32
CA GLY A 295 35.50 -14.14 46.36
C GLY A 295 36.79 -14.96 46.37
N GLU A 296 36.87 -16.03 47.17
CA GLU A 296 37.99 -16.98 47.14
C GLU A 296 37.97 -17.84 45.86
N ASP A 297 39.07 -18.56 45.60
CA ASP A 297 39.13 -19.48 44.46
C ASP A 297 38.19 -20.69 44.66
N PHE A 298 37.76 -21.26 43.53
CA PHE A 298 36.77 -22.32 43.50
C PHE A 298 37.13 -23.55 44.35
N LEU A 299 38.42 -23.93 44.42
CA LEU A 299 38.83 -25.11 45.19
C LEU A 299 38.78 -24.83 46.70
N THR A 300 39.25 -23.65 47.12
CA THR A 300 39.15 -23.22 48.52
C THR A 300 37.68 -23.15 48.97
N GLN A 301 36.81 -22.57 48.14
CA GLN A 301 35.36 -22.54 48.41
C GLN A 301 34.77 -23.96 48.48
N GLN A 302 35.16 -24.86 47.58
CA GLN A 302 34.70 -26.24 47.60
C GLN A 302 35.09 -26.98 48.88
N GLU A 303 36.29 -26.74 49.41
CA GLU A 303 36.75 -27.31 50.68
C GLU A 303 35.97 -26.74 51.87
N GLN A 304 35.74 -25.42 51.89
CA GLN A 304 34.92 -24.78 52.92
C GLN A 304 33.49 -25.30 52.92
N LEU A 305 32.87 -25.51 51.75
CA LEU A 305 31.50 -26.03 51.65
C LEU A 305 31.36 -27.42 52.31
N ARG A 306 32.39 -28.27 52.23
CA ARG A 306 32.38 -29.60 52.86
C ARG A 306 32.31 -29.55 54.38
N SER A 307 32.74 -28.44 54.98
CA SER A 307 32.67 -28.26 56.44
C SER A 307 31.27 -27.87 56.94
N ILE A 308 30.36 -27.50 56.05
CA ILE A 308 28.99 -27.13 56.43
C ILE A 308 28.19 -28.38 56.78
N ASN A 309 27.53 -28.37 57.95
CA ASN A 309 26.63 -29.45 58.35
C ASN A 309 25.51 -29.64 57.32
N GLY A 310 25.32 -30.88 56.85
CA GLY A 310 24.34 -31.24 55.80
C GLY A 310 24.86 -31.15 54.36
N PHE A 311 26.14 -30.78 54.14
CA PHE A 311 26.72 -30.71 52.80
C PHE A 311 26.64 -32.05 52.04
N ASP A 312 26.81 -33.18 52.73
CA ASP A 312 26.73 -34.51 52.11
C ASP A 312 25.35 -34.82 51.53
N GLN A 313 24.27 -34.40 52.21
CA GLN A 313 22.92 -34.57 51.69
C GLN A 313 22.66 -33.64 50.51
N LEU A 314 23.05 -32.37 50.65
CA LEU A 314 22.91 -31.37 49.60
C LEU A 314 23.65 -31.77 48.33
N SER A 315 24.91 -32.17 48.46
CA SER A 315 25.75 -32.57 47.33
C SER A 315 25.16 -33.80 46.63
N ARG A 316 24.72 -34.83 47.36
CA ARG A 316 24.06 -36.02 46.78
C ARG A 316 22.82 -35.67 45.95
N GLN A 317 22.08 -34.64 46.32
CA GLN A 317 20.83 -34.27 45.62
C GLN A 317 21.02 -33.23 44.51
N LEU A 318 21.94 -32.28 44.68
CA LEU A 318 22.13 -31.16 43.75
C LEU A 318 23.22 -31.41 42.71
N PHE A 319 24.33 -32.07 43.08
CA PHE A 319 25.44 -32.28 42.16
C PHE A 319 25.07 -33.13 40.93
N PRO A 320 24.26 -34.20 41.03
CA PRO A 320 23.78 -34.91 39.85
C PRO A 320 23.01 -34.04 38.86
N LYS A 321 22.32 -32.98 39.35
CA LYS A 321 21.57 -32.05 38.50
C LYS A 321 22.47 -31.10 37.70
N LEU A 322 23.75 -31.03 38.03
CA LEU A 322 24.75 -30.21 37.35
C LEU A 322 25.54 -30.98 36.28
N ARG A 323 25.31 -32.29 36.12
CA ARG A 323 25.93 -33.13 35.09
C ARG A 323 25.18 -33.02 33.78
N VAL A 324 25.11 -31.80 33.24
CA VAL A 324 24.20 -31.49 32.12
C VAL A 324 24.86 -30.74 30.98
N ALA A 325 24.30 -30.89 29.79
CA ALA A 325 24.42 -29.90 28.73
C ALA A 325 23.08 -29.18 28.55
N LYS A 326 23.11 -27.86 28.70
CA LYS A 326 21.95 -26.98 28.53
C LYS A 326 21.89 -26.50 27.08
N VAL A 327 20.75 -26.64 26.43
CA VAL A 327 20.48 -26.12 25.08
C VAL A 327 19.44 -25.01 25.19
N GLU A 328 19.85 -23.78 24.95
CA GLU A 328 18.98 -22.60 24.92
C GLU A 328 18.67 -22.26 23.47
N ILE A 329 17.39 -22.30 23.10
CA ILE A 329 16.92 -21.99 21.74
C ILE A 329 16.05 -20.74 21.77
N ILE A 330 16.43 -19.78 20.94
CA ILE A 330 15.71 -18.55 20.68
C ILE A 330 15.15 -18.63 19.26
N ALA A 331 13.83 -18.59 19.10
CA ALA A 331 13.17 -18.74 17.80
C ALA A 331 11.88 -17.92 17.68
N LYS A 332 11.38 -17.76 16.45
CA LYS A 332 10.12 -17.08 16.14
C LYS A 332 9.13 -18.05 15.46
N PRO A 333 7.81 -17.87 15.67
CA PRO A 333 6.79 -18.59 14.90
C PRO A 333 6.94 -18.35 13.39
N GLY A 334 6.58 -19.35 12.58
CA GLY A 334 6.58 -19.22 11.12
C GLY A 334 5.59 -18.17 10.63
N SER A 335 5.85 -17.58 9.46
CA SER A 335 5.00 -16.54 8.86
C SER A 335 3.69 -17.08 8.25
N GLY A 336 3.34 -18.35 8.46
CA GLY A 336 2.19 -19.02 7.87
C GLY A 336 1.69 -20.17 8.74
N LEU A 337 0.67 -20.87 8.26
CA LEU A 337 0.12 -22.02 8.94
C LEU A 337 1.12 -23.20 8.85
N GLY A 338 1.44 -23.84 9.98
CA GLY A 338 2.32 -25.02 10.00
C GLY A 338 1.75 -26.19 9.19
N THR A 339 2.60 -27.11 8.71
CA THR A 339 2.23 -28.17 7.75
C THR A 339 1.04 -29.02 8.16
N GLU A 340 0.98 -29.43 9.43
CA GLU A 340 -0.14 -30.19 9.99
C GLU A 340 -1.46 -29.40 9.92
N LYS A 341 -1.44 -28.16 10.41
CA LYS A 341 -2.61 -27.28 10.38
C LYS A 341 -3.02 -26.91 8.95
N THR A 342 -2.07 -26.81 8.01
CA THR A 342 -2.37 -26.63 6.58
C THR A 342 -3.12 -27.83 6.00
N ALA A 343 -2.77 -29.07 6.41
CA ALA A 343 -3.48 -30.26 5.97
C ALA A 343 -4.93 -30.26 6.49
N ILE A 344 -5.13 -29.92 7.76
CA ILE A 344 -6.47 -29.78 8.37
C ILE A 344 -7.28 -28.70 7.64
N LEU A 345 -6.69 -27.52 7.39
CA LEU A 345 -7.35 -26.43 6.68
C LEU A 345 -7.88 -26.88 5.30
N ARG A 346 -7.05 -27.59 4.53
CA ARG A 346 -7.42 -28.07 3.19
C ARG A 346 -8.61 -29.02 3.24
N GLN A 347 -8.61 -29.95 4.21
CA GLN A 347 -9.74 -30.85 4.42
C GLN A 347 -11.01 -30.08 4.81
N GLU A 348 -10.93 -29.17 5.78
CA GLU A 348 -12.08 -28.40 6.27
C GLU A 348 -12.65 -27.41 5.24
N LEU A 349 -11.84 -26.98 4.27
CA LEU A 349 -12.29 -26.16 3.13
C LEU A 349 -13.15 -26.94 2.12
N GLU A 350 -13.09 -28.27 2.12
CA GLU A 350 -13.86 -29.14 1.22
C GLU A 350 -15.11 -29.71 1.91
N GLU A 351 -15.06 -29.91 3.22
CA GLU A 351 -16.15 -30.49 4.00
C GLU A 351 -17.21 -29.47 4.42
N ASN A 352 -18.47 -29.90 4.54
CA ASN A 352 -19.53 -29.08 5.14
C ASN A 352 -19.52 -29.23 6.67
N ILE A 353 -18.66 -28.47 7.33
CA ILE A 353 -18.49 -28.46 8.79
C ILE A 353 -19.26 -27.33 9.47
N ALA A 354 -19.81 -27.60 10.66
CA ALA A 354 -20.42 -26.60 11.53
C ALA A 354 -19.41 -25.99 12.53
N THR A 355 -18.36 -26.73 12.88
CA THR A 355 -17.28 -26.32 13.79
C THR A 355 -15.94 -26.74 13.22
N SER A 356 -14.89 -25.99 13.53
CA SER A 356 -13.53 -26.19 13.02
C SER A 356 -12.61 -26.74 14.11
N LYS A 357 -11.70 -27.65 13.73
CA LYS A 357 -10.59 -28.11 14.59
C LYS A 357 -9.52 -27.04 14.73
N LEU A 358 -9.39 -26.15 13.74
CA LEU A 358 -8.50 -25.00 13.76
C LEU A 358 -9.12 -23.84 14.56
N SER A 359 -8.28 -23.06 15.22
CA SER A 359 -8.72 -21.84 15.91
C SER A 359 -9.08 -20.73 14.92
N PHE A 360 -9.83 -19.72 15.39
CA PHE A 360 -10.07 -18.50 14.61
C PHE A 360 -8.77 -17.87 14.09
N LEU A 361 -7.74 -17.83 14.95
CA LEU A 361 -6.43 -17.29 14.61
C LEU A 361 -5.78 -18.08 13.46
N ASP A 362 -5.81 -19.42 13.51
CA ASP A 362 -5.26 -20.27 12.44
C ASP A 362 -5.89 -19.97 11.08
N TRP A 363 -7.23 -19.84 11.03
CA TRP A 363 -7.96 -19.47 9.82
C TRP A 363 -7.61 -18.06 9.34
N ALA A 364 -7.52 -17.09 10.25
CA ALA A 364 -7.18 -15.71 9.92
C ALA A 364 -5.75 -15.62 9.35
N ILE A 365 -4.78 -16.33 9.93
CA ILE A 365 -3.41 -16.44 9.43
C ILE A 365 -3.40 -17.04 8.02
N ALA A 366 -4.16 -18.12 7.80
CA ALA A 366 -4.25 -18.75 6.48
C ALA A 366 -4.80 -17.78 5.43
N GLY A 367 -5.86 -17.02 5.75
CA GLY A 367 -6.44 -16.03 4.85
C GLY A 367 -5.49 -14.86 4.55
N GLU A 368 -4.75 -14.39 5.55
CA GLU A 368 -3.77 -13.31 5.41
C GLU A 368 -2.60 -13.74 4.51
N THR A 369 -2.12 -14.97 4.67
CA THR A 369 -0.89 -15.48 4.03
C THR A 369 -1.12 -16.18 2.69
N ALA A 370 -2.37 -16.54 2.37
CA ALA A 370 -2.71 -17.15 1.08
C ALA A 370 -2.29 -16.22 -0.10
N PRO A 371 -1.60 -16.74 -1.13
CA PRO A 371 -1.04 -15.92 -2.21
C PRO A 371 -2.07 -15.50 -3.26
N ARG A 372 -3.12 -16.31 -3.46
CA ARG A 372 -4.13 -16.10 -4.51
C ARG A 372 -5.43 -15.55 -3.94
N LEU A 373 -6.07 -14.61 -4.65
CA LEU A 373 -7.37 -14.06 -4.23
C LEU A 373 -8.44 -15.15 -4.11
N GLU A 374 -8.46 -16.11 -5.03
CA GLU A 374 -9.41 -17.23 -5.00
C GLU A 374 -9.29 -18.05 -3.71
N GLU A 375 -8.05 -18.35 -3.27
CA GLU A 375 -7.81 -19.06 -2.02
C GLU A 375 -8.21 -18.21 -0.81
N LYS A 376 -7.88 -16.90 -0.80
CA LYS A 376 -8.36 -15.96 0.22
C LYS A 376 -9.90 -15.94 0.29
N ALA A 377 -10.57 -15.88 -0.85
CA ALA A 377 -12.03 -15.88 -0.93
C ALA A 377 -12.63 -17.15 -0.32
N ARG A 378 -12.08 -18.33 -0.66
CA ARG A 378 -12.52 -19.61 -0.11
C ARG A 378 -12.34 -19.65 1.41
N ILE A 379 -11.18 -19.24 1.92
CA ILE A 379 -10.87 -19.22 3.34
C ILE A 379 -11.82 -18.28 4.08
N TYR A 380 -11.90 -17.01 3.68
CA TYR A 380 -12.74 -16.03 4.39
C TYR A 380 -14.24 -16.35 4.25
N SER A 381 -14.69 -16.87 3.10
CA SER A 381 -16.07 -17.34 2.93
C SER A 381 -16.42 -18.51 3.83
N LYS A 382 -15.46 -19.39 4.15
CA LYS A 382 -15.70 -20.46 5.13
C LYS A 382 -15.68 -19.91 6.55
N MET A 383 -14.81 -18.95 6.83
CA MET A 383 -14.77 -18.28 8.13
C MET A 383 -16.06 -17.54 8.48
N THR A 384 -16.77 -16.95 7.51
CA THR A 384 -18.06 -16.26 7.79
C THR A 384 -19.13 -17.23 8.30
N THR A 385 -19.04 -18.53 8.00
CA THR A 385 -19.97 -19.56 8.50
C THR A 385 -19.53 -20.15 9.83
N LEU A 386 -18.22 -20.12 10.13
CA LEU A 386 -17.64 -20.73 11.32
C LEU A 386 -17.52 -19.78 12.51
N PHE A 387 -17.32 -18.48 12.24
CA PHE A 387 -16.95 -17.51 13.26
C PHE A 387 -17.82 -16.25 13.18
N ARG A 388 -18.38 -15.86 14.32
CA ARG A 388 -19.07 -14.57 14.48
C ARG A 388 -18.04 -13.47 14.74
N SER A 389 -17.43 -12.94 13.69
CA SER A 389 -16.40 -11.89 13.75
C SER A 389 -16.52 -10.97 12.53
N PRO A 390 -16.21 -9.66 12.64
CA PRO A 390 -16.17 -8.74 11.49
C PRO A 390 -15.04 -9.06 10.50
N LEU A 391 -13.93 -9.65 10.96
CA LEU A 391 -12.73 -9.91 10.16
C LEU A 391 -13.00 -10.68 8.85
N PRO A 392 -13.65 -11.85 8.86
CA PRO A 392 -13.87 -12.60 7.61
C PRO A 392 -14.76 -11.87 6.63
N TYR A 393 -15.76 -11.11 7.11
CA TYR A 393 -16.62 -10.30 6.26
C TYR A 393 -15.84 -9.13 5.62
N ASN A 394 -15.06 -8.38 6.41
CA ASN A 394 -14.24 -7.30 5.89
C ASN A 394 -13.22 -7.79 4.86
N ASN A 395 -12.48 -8.84 5.22
CA ASN A 395 -11.38 -9.32 4.39
C ASN A 395 -11.90 -10.03 3.13
N LEU A 396 -13.05 -10.70 3.18
CA LEU A 396 -13.73 -11.20 1.98
C LEU A 396 -14.23 -10.05 1.10
N GLY A 397 -14.83 -9.01 1.69
CA GLY A 397 -15.25 -7.81 0.97
C GLY A 397 -14.08 -7.16 0.22
N LEU A 398 -12.92 -7.04 0.87
CA LEU A 398 -11.69 -6.56 0.24
C LEU A 398 -11.23 -7.44 -0.93
N VAL A 399 -11.33 -8.77 -0.79
CA VAL A 399 -11.01 -9.69 -1.89
C VAL A 399 -11.92 -9.42 -3.09
N ARG A 400 -13.23 -9.22 -2.88
CA ARG A 400 -14.18 -8.86 -3.94
C ARG A 400 -13.85 -7.54 -4.62
N ILE A 401 -13.44 -6.51 -3.86
CA ILE A 401 -12.96 -5.24 -4.44
C ILE A 401 -11.78 -5.48 -5.40
N ARG A 402 -10.82 -6.30 -4.98
CA ARG A 402 -9.61 -6.60 -5.76
C ARG A 402 -9.88 -7.50 -6.96
N GLU A 403 -10.87 -8.40 -6.87
CA GLU A 403 -11.37 -9.16 -8.02
C GLU A 403 -12.07 -8.23 -9.02
N ALA A 404 -12.85 -7.26 -8.54
CA ALA A 404 -13.53 -6.26 -9.37
C ALA A 404 -12.54 -5.36 -10.15
N GLN A 405 -11.38 -5.08 -9.59
CA GLN A 405 -10.29 -4.37 -10.29
C GLN A 405 -9.65 -5.21 -11.41
N ARG A 406 -9.78 -6.54 -11.38
CA ARG A 406 -9.11 -7.47 -12.31
C ARG A 406 -9.99 -7.92 -13.47
N THR A 407 -11.26 -7.53 -13.47
CA THR A 407 -12.19 -7.80 -14.57
C THR A 407 -12.40 -6.56 -15.45
N LEU A 408 -12.55 -6.79 -16.75
CA LEU A 408 -12.96 -5.76 -17.72
C LEU A 408 -14.47 -5.80 -18.01
N ASP A 409 -15.16 -6.85 -17.55
CA ASP A 409 -16.60 -6.99 -17.67
C ASP A 409 -17.29 -6.12 -16.61
N ARG A 410 -18.06 -5.14 -17.07
CA ARG A 410 -18.74 -4.15 -16.20
C ARG A 410 -19.82 -4.77 -15.35
N ASP A 411 -20.53 -5.78 -15.85
CA ASP A 411 -21.61 -6.42 -15.09
C ASP A 411 -21.03 -7.28 -13.97
N VAL A 412 -19.94 -8.01 -14.28
CA VAL A 412 -19.18 -8.76 -13.26
C VAL A 412 -18.57 -7.81 -12.23
N GLN A 413 -17.99 -6.70 -12.67
CA GLN A 413 -17.41 -5.68 -11.80
C GLN A 413 -18.45 -5.11 -10.83
N GLU A 414 -19.63 -4.70 -11.32
CA GLU A 414 -20.70 -4.14 -10.49
C GLU A 414 -21.22 -5.17 -9.49
N ASN A 415 -21.40 -6.43 -9.91
CA ASN A 415 -21.82 -7.51 -9.01
C ASN A 415 -20.80 -7.75 -7.87
N LEU A 416 -19.51 -7.78 -8.19
CA LEU A 416 -18.44 -7.93 -7.18
C LEU A 416 -18.40 -6.74 -6.22
N TRP A 417 -18.62 -5.50 -6.71
CA TRP A 417 -18.72 -4.33 -5.83
C TRP A 417 -19.95 -4.40 -4.90
N ASN A 418 -21.09 -4.86 -5.40
CA ASN A 418 -22.30 -5.00 -4.60
C ASN A 418 -22.17 -6.11 -3.55
N GLU A 419 -21.52 -7.22 -3.89
CA GLU A 419 -21.18 -8.27 -2.91
C GLU A 419 -20.21 -7.73 -1.85
N ALA A 420 -19.17 -6.99 -2.25
CA ALA A 420 -18.22 -6.37 -1.34
C ALA A 420 -18.93 -5.41 -0.36
N GLU A 421 -19.81 -4.55 -0.87
CA GLU A 421 -20.59 -3.62 -0.05
C GLU A 421 -21.46 -4.36 0.97
N TRP A 422 -22.18 -5.41 0.54
CA TRP A 422 -23.00 -6.21 1.44
C TRP A 422 -22.16 -6.85 2.55
N LEU A 423 -21.01 -7.44 2.21
CA LEU A 423 -20.09 -8.06 3.17
C LEU A 423 -19.57 -7.05 4.19
N LEU A 424 -19.13 -5.87 3.74
CA LEU A 424 -18.64 -4.80 4.61
C LEU A 424 -19.73 -4.28 5.55
N GLN A 425 -20.97 -4.16 5.06
CA GLN A 425 -22.11 -3.82 5.89
C GLN A 425 -22.40 -4.89 6.95
N GLN A 426 -22.23 -6.18 6.65
CA GLN A 426 -22.32 -7.24 7.67
C GLN A 426 -21.21 -7.12 8.72
N ALA A 427 -19.97 -6.82 8.30
CA ALA A 427 -18.86 -6.58 9.22
C ALA A 427 -19.18 -5.43 10.20
N ILE A 428 -19.68 -4.30 9.68
CA ILE A 428 -20.08 -3.13 10.49
C ILE A 428 -21.25 -3.44 11.44
N LYS A 429 -22.22 -4.25 11.00
CA LYS A 429 -23.34 -4.70 11.85
C LYS A 429 -22.87 -5.56 13.02
N LEU A 430 -21.85 -6.39 12.80
CA LEU A 430 -21.24 -7.19 13.87
C LEU A 430 -20.46 -6.30 14.83
N GLU A 431 -19.63 -5.41 14.28
CA GLU A 431 -18.82 -4.46 15.04
C GLU A 431 -18.49 -3.26 14.16
N ASN A 432 -18.88 -2.06 14.60
CA ASN A 432 -18.52 -0.85 13.88
C ASN A 432 -17.00 -0.62 13.98
N ASN A 433 -16.29 -0.69 12.85
CA ASN A 433 -14.84 -0.71 12.82
C ASN A 433 -14.28 0.15 11.66
N PRO A 434 -13.08 0.73 11.84
CA PRO A 434 -12.48 1.68 10.88
C PRO A 434 -12.15 1.04 9.53
N TYR A 435 -11.73 -0.23 9.50
CA TYR A 435 -11.33 -0.95 8.29
C TYR A 435 -12.49 -1.16 7.32
N SER A 436 -13.64 -1.58 7.84
CA SER A 436 -14.83 -1.82 7.01
C SER A 436 -15.40 -0.53 6.44
N LEU A 437 -15.38 0.55 7.24
CA LEU A 437 -15.76 1.89 6.79
C LEU A 437 -14.79 2.43 5.74
N HIS A 438 -13.49 2.25 5.91
CA HIS A 438 -12.50 2.62 4.90
C HIS A 438 -12.74 1.90 3.58
N ASN A 439 -12.97 0.59 3.62
CA ASN A 439 -13.24 -0.21 2.43
C ASN A 439 -14.55 0.17 1.72
N LEU A 440 -15.60 0.54 2.47
CA LEU A 440 -16.81 1.14 1.87
C LEU A 440 -16.45 2.46 1.19
N GLY A 441 -15.73 3.34 1.89
CA GLY A 441 -15.24 4.59 1.31
C GLY A 441 -14.48 4.39 -0.02
N GLN A 442 -13.61 3.38 -0.06
CA GLN A 442 -12.86 2.99 -1.26
C GLN A 442 -13.77 2.53 -2.41
N ILE A 443 -14.80 1.71 -2.16
CA ILE A 443 -15.78 1.29 -3.18
C ILE A 443 -16.51 2.51 -3.76
N TYR A 444 -17.05 3.36 -2.89
CA TYR A 444 -17.80 4.55 -3.32
C TYR A 444 -16.91 5.52 -4.10
N ALA A 445 -15.64 5.67 -3.73
CA ALA A 445 -14.66 6.45 -4.49
C ALA A 445 -14.45 5.88 -5.90
N LEU A 446 -14.29 4.55 -6.02
CA LEU A 446 -14.12 3.87 -7.31
C LEU A 446 -15.36 4.02 -8.21
N LYS A 447 -16.57 3.92 -7.64
CA LYS A 447 -17.85 4.16 -8.33
C LYS A 447 -18.09 5.62 -8.72
N GLY A 448 -17.29 6.56 -8.21
CA GLY A 448 -17.43 8.00 -8.48
C GLY A 448 -18.37 8.76 -7.51
N ASN A 449 -18.86 8.08 -6.47
CA ASN A 449 -19.72 8.64 -5.44
C ASN A 449 -18.86 9.27 -4.33
N TYR A 450 -18.22 10.41 -4.65
CA TYR A 450 -17.17 11.00 -3.79
C TYR A 450 -17.68 11.54 -2.46
N TRP A 451 -18.96 11.95 -2.36
CA TRP A 451 -19.54 12.47 -1.12
C TRP A 451 -19.74 11.38 -0.08
N GLU A 452 -20.37 10.28 -0.49
CA GLU A 452 -20.57 9.08 0.33
C GLU A 452 -19.22 8.47 0.72
N ALA A 453 -18.27 8.39 -0.23
CA ALA A 453 -16.92 7.95 0.04
C ALA A 453 -16.27 8.77 1.17
N TYR A 454 -16.34 10.10 1.06
CA TYR A 454 -15.76 10.99 2.05
C TYR A 454 -16.42 10.86 3.43
N LYS A 455 -17.73 10.62 3.49
CA LYS A 455 -18.45 10.37 4.75
C LYS A 455 -17.92 9.12 5.45
N TYR A 456 -17.88 7.98 4.75
CA TYR A 456 -17.38 6.72 5.33
C TYR A 456 -15.92 6.83 5.80
N LEU A 457 -15.05 7.46 5.00
CA LEU A 457 -13.65 7.67 5.38
C LEU A 457 -13.49 8.61 6.57
N SER A 458 -14.37 9.61 6.71
CA SER A 458 -14.36 10.52 7.86
C SER A 458 -14.83 9.82 9.15
N GLU A 459 -15.83 8.96 9.06
CA GLU A 459 -16.27 8.12 10.18
C GLU A 459 -15.15 7.15 10.59
N ALA A 460 -14.48 6.52 9.62
CA ALA A 460 -13.33 5.65 9.86
C ALA A 460 -12.20 6.35 10.64
N SER A 461 -11.83 7.58 10.28
CA SER A 461 -10.76 8.33 10.97
C SER A 461 -11.03 8.58 12.45
N VAL A 462 -12.30 8.65 12.86
CA VAL A 462 -12.66 8.96 14.26
C VAL A 462 -12.62 7.70 15.13
N LEU A 463 -12.70 6.50 14.55
CA LEU A 463 -12.75 5.23 15.30
C LEU A 463 -11.38 4.71 15.75
N THR A 464 -10.27 5.27 15.27
CA THR A 464 -8.92 4.78 15.64
C THR A 464 -7.89 5.90 15.69
N ARG A 465 -6.81 5.65 16.43
CA ARG A 465 -5.61 6.50 16.51
C ARG A 465 -4.37 5.81 15.94
N ASP A 466 -4.53 4.64 15.34
CA ASP A 466 -3.47 3.89 14.67
C ASP A 466 -2.88 4.74 13.52
N PRO A 467 -1.60 5.15 13.60
CA PRO A 467 -0.97 5.98 12.59
C PRO A 467 -0.90 5.32 11.21
N GLU A 468 -0.71 3.99 11.14
CA GLU A 468 -0.60 3.28 9.85
C GLU A 468 -1.94 3.28 9.14
N PHE A 469 -3.02 2.97 9.88
CA PHE A 469 -4.38 3.07 9.36
C PHE A 469 -4.71 4.50 8.91
N LEU A 470 -4.43 5.49 9.78
CA LEU A 470 -4.77 6.88 9.51
C LEU A 470 -4.05 7.39 8.27
N MET A 471 -2.77 7.07 8.09
CA MET A 471 -2.00 7.44 6.89
C MET A 471 -2.72 7.00 5.60
N VAL A 472 -3.13 5.73 5.51
CA VAL A 472 -3.79 5.19 4.31
C VAL A 472 -5.18 5.82 4.11
N ASN A 473 -5.94 5.96 5.20
CA ASN A 473 -7.28 6.54 5.14
C ASN A 473 -7.25 8.04 4.75
N GLU A 474 -6.32 8.80 5.31
CA GLU A 474 -6.14 10.22 5.03
C GLU A 474 -5.61 10.46 3.61
N SER A 475 -4.75 9.59 3.06
CA SER A 475 -4.33 9.67 1.65
C SER A 475 -5.53 9.60 0.70
N LEU A 476 -6.44 8.64 0.90
CA LEU A 476 -7.63 8.52 0.05
C LEU A 476 -8.56 9.74 0.21
N ARG A 477 -8.73 10.25 1.44
CA ARG A 477 -9.47 11.50 1.66
C ARG A 477 -8.81 12.70 0.98
N GLY A 478 -7.48 12.77 0.96
CA GLY A 478 -6.69 13.79 0.25
C GLY A 478 -6.96 13.77 -1.25
N ALA A 479 -6.98 12.59 -1.85
CA ALA A 479 -7.30 12.45 -3.26
C ALA A 479 -8.76 12.87 -3.56
N LEU A 480 -9.71 12.59 -2.66
CA LEU A 480 -11.09 13.06 -2.80
C LEU A 480 -11.21 14.59 -2.65
N ASP A 481 -10.42 15.21 -1.78
CA ASP A 481 -10.40 16.67 -1.64
C ASP A 481 -9.87 17.35 -2.90
N ILE A 482 -8.87 16.77 -3.55
CA ILE A 482 -8.40 17.23 -4.87
C ILE A 482 -9.57 17.18 -5.87
N LEU A 483 -10.26 16.04 -5.98
CA LEU A 483 -11.38 15.88 -6.91
C LEU A 483 -12.54 16.84 -6.66
N ARG A 484 -12.72 17.26 -5.40
CA ARG A 484 -13.76 18.19 -4.94
C ARG A 484 -13.33 19.66 -4.95
N GLY A 485 -12.10 19.96 -5.35
CA GLY A 485 -11.59 21.33 -5.43
C GLY A 485 -11.14 21.93 -4.09
N ASP A 486 -11.03 21.12 -3.03
CA ASP A 486 -10.67 21.56 -1.68
C ASP A 486 -9.13 21.41 -1.46
N TYR A 487 -8.33 21.99 -2.37
CA TYR A 487 -6.88 21.72 -2.50
C TYR A 487 -6.04 22.01 -1.26
N LYS A 488 -6.36 23.08 -0.52
CA LYS A 488 -5.67 23.40 0.75
C LYS A 488 -5.94 22.36 1.84
N LEU A 489 -7.12 21.76 1.84
CA LEU A 489 -7.42 20.67 2.76
C LEU A 489 -6.65 19.41 2.34
N ALA A 490 -6.59 19.13 1.04
CA ALA A 490 -5.79 18.03 0.51
C ALA A 490 -4.31 18.14 0.93
N THR A 491 -3.70 19.33 0.89
CA THR A 491 -2.29 19.49 1.32
C THR A 491 -2.07 19.10 2.79
N LEU A 492 -3.05 19.34 3.66
CA LEU A 492 -2.95 18.95 5.09
C LEU A 492 -3.08 17.43 5.29
N ARG A 493 -3.84 16.75 4.42
CA ARG A 493 -4.01 15.28 4.49
C ARG A 493 -2.78 14.52 4.01
N TYR A 494 -1.92 15.18 3.24
CA TYR A 494 -0.64 14.63 2.80
C TYR A 494 0.54 15.01 3.73
N ASP A 495 0.24 15.35 4.99
CA ASP A 495 1.23 15.57 6.06
C ASP A 495 1.51 14.28 6.87
N TYR A 496 1.69 13.16 6.15
CA TYR A 496 2.14 11.89 6.71
C TYR A 496 3.38 11.40 5.96
N ALA A 497 4.12 10.46 6.57
CA ALA A 497 5.29 9.83 5.96
C ALA A 497 4.87 8.70 5.00
N PHE A 498 4.57 9.06 3.74
CA PHE A 498 4.20 8.09 2.71
C PHE A 498 5.40 7.36 2.12
N THR A 499 5.13 6.21 1.50
CA THR A 499 6.11 5.42 0.75
C THR A 499 5.69 5.13 -0.69
N ASP A 500 4.39 5.21 -1.00
CA ASP A 500 3.86 4.94 -2.34
C ASP A 500 4.08 6.14 -3.28
N PRO A 501 4.63 5.94 -4.50
CA PRO A 501 4.77 7.01 -5.49
C PRO A 501 3.45 7.72 -5.83
N ALA A 502 2.29 7.05 -5.74
CA ALA A 502 0.99 7.64 -5.99
C ALA A 502 0.58 8.65 -4.90
N ASP A 503 0.94 8.40 -3.64
CA ASP A 503 0.68 9.34 -2.54
C ASP A 503 1.51 10.62 -2.71
N PHE A 504 2.80 10.48 -3.06
CA PHE A 504 3.66 11.62 -3.37
C PHE A 504 3.16 12.41 -4.59
N PHE A 505 2.68 11.72 -5.62
CA PHE A 505 2.08 12.38 -6.77
C PHE A 505 0.82 13.16 -6.38
N ASN A 506 -0.09 12.58 -5.59
CA ASN A 506 -1.27 13.30 -5.13
C ASN A 506 -0.92 14.48 -4.22
N LYS A 507 0.10 14.34 -3.36
CA LYS A 507 0.65 15.45 -2.57
C LYS A 507 1.12 16.59 -3.47
N GLY A 508 1.89 16.29 -4.50
CA GLY A 508 2.35 17.27 -5.48
C GLY A 508 1.18 17.92 -6.23
N LEU A 509 0.18 17.13 -6.61
CA LEU A 509 -1.03 17.60 -7.27
C LEU A 509 -1.84 18.56 -6.38
N ALA A 510 -1.96 18.25 -5.08
CA ALA A 510 -2.62 19.13 -4.12
C ALA A 510 -1.90 20.48 -4.00
N TYR A 511 -0.56 20.49 -3.88
CA TYR A 511 0.22 21.72 -3.84
C TYR A 511 0.16 22.50 -5.16
N PHE A 512 0.25 21.81 -6.30
CA PHE A 512 0.16 22.41 -7.63
C PHE A 512 -1.17 23.14 -7.80
N LEU A 513 -2.28 22.47 -7.50
CA LEU A 513 -3.63 23.05 -7.59
C LEU A 513 -3.89 24.14 -6.54
N ALA A 514 -3.16 24.12 -5.43
CA ALA A 514 -3.15 25.20 -4.44
C ALA A 514 -2.27 26.41 -4.84
N GLY A 515 -1.51 26.31 -5.95
CA GLY A 515 -0.59 27.34 -6.43
C GLY A 515 0.80 27.34 -5.76
N ASN A 516 1.11 26.32 -4.96
CA ASN A 516 2.38 26.18 -4.25
C ASN A 516 3.38 25.36 -5.08
N TYR A 517 3.92 25.94 -6.14
CA TYR A 517 4.73 25.22 -7.13
C TYR A 517 6.06 24.65 -6.60
N GLY A 518 6.69 25.28 -5.60
CA GLY A 518 7.91 24.77 -4.98
C GLY A 518 7.70 23.43 -4.27
N GLU A 519 6.72 23.38 -3.37
CA GLU A 519 6.32 22.15 -2.67
C GLU A 519 5.78 21.09 -3.63
N ALA A 520 5.09 21.51 -4.71
CA ALA A 520 4.65 20.62 -5.75
C ALA A 520 5.83 19.92 -6.45
N SER A 521 6.88 20.67 -6.81
CA SER A 521 8.08 20.11 -7.44
C SER A 521 8.74 19.07 -6.53
N LEU A 522 8.93 19.38 -5.25
CA LEU A 522 9.53 18.46 -4.28
C LEU A 522 8.73 17.16 -4.16
N ALA A 523 7.41 17.25 -4.04
CA ALA A 523 6.56 16.07 -3.94
C ALA A 523 6.53 15.23 -5.24
N PHE A 524 6.54 15.88 -6.41
CA PHE A 524 6.64 15.16 -7.68
C PHE A 524 8.02 14.51 -7.89
N GLU A 525 9.11 15.15 -7.45
CA GLU A 525 10.45 14.56 -7.43
C GLU A 525 10.51 13.33 -6.53
N GLU A 526 9.93 13.39 -5.32
CA GLU A 526 9.82 12.22 -4.44
C GLU A 526 9.02 11.08 -5.11
N SER A 527 7.93 11.38 -5.82
CA SER A 527 7.19 10.37 -6.60
C SER A 527 8.10 9.67 -7.63
N VAL A 528 8.92 10.43 -8.35
CA VAL A 528 9.91 9.91 -9.31
C VAL A 528 10.99 9.08 -8.61
N ILE A 529 11.46 9.51 -7.43
CA ILE A 529 12.48 8.77 -6.65
C ILE A 529 11.92 7.42 -6.21
N ARG A 530 10.66 7.36 -5.77
CA ARG A 530 9.99 6.11 -5.36
C ARG A 530 9.75 5.17 -6.53
N SER A 531 9.34 5.69 -7.69
CA SER A 531 9.20 4.89 -8.91
C SER A 531 9.25 5.76 -10.17
N ARG A 532 10.31 5.58 -10.96
CA ARG A 532 10.45 6.24 -12.27
C ARG A 532 9.44 5.70 -13.28
N ASP A 533 9.15 4.41 -13.20
CA ASP A 533 8.21 3.71 -14.09
C ASP A 533 6.75 4.12 -13.84
N PHE A 534 6.46 4.75 -12.70
CA PHE A 534 5.12 5.29 -12.44
C PHE A 534 4.78 6.45 -13.39
N GLY A 535 5.76 7.21 -13.88
CA GLY A 535 5.58 8.23 -14.93
C GLY A 535 4.87 9.52 -14.50
N TYR A 536 3.88 9.44 -13.61
CA TYR A 536 3.06 10.59 -13.17
C TYR A 536 3.86 11.67 -12.44
N GLY A 537 4.92 11.31 -11.71
CA GLY A 537 5.83 12.29 -11.12
C GLY A 537 6.47 13.19 -12.18
N TYR A 538 6.95 12.62 -13.29
CA TYR A 538 7.47 13.41 -14.42
C TYR A 538 6.39 14.27 -15.07
N TYR A 539 5.16 13.77 -15.18
CA TYR A 539 4.02 14.54 -15.68
C TYR A 539 3.75 15.77 -14.81
N GLY A 540 3.74 15.60 -13.48
CA GLY A 540 3.61 16.69 -12.52
C GLY A 540 4.72 17.73 -12.63
N LEU A 541 5.97 17.29 -12.81
CA LEU A 541 7.11 18.20 -13.05
C LEU A 541 6.96 18.98 -14.37
N ALA A 542 6.41 18.35 -15.42
CA ALA A 542 6.11 19.04 -16.67
C ALA A 542 5.04 20.14 -16.48
N LEU A 543 4.00 19.87 -15.69
CA LEU A 543 2.98 20.86 -15.33
C LEU A 543 3.59 22.05 -14.57
N VAL A 544 4.44 21.79 -13.58
CA VAL A 544 5.15 22.84 -12.82
C VAL A 544 6.04 23.68 -13.74
N ALA A 545 6.81 23.02 -14.63
CA ALA A 545 7.71 23.69 -15.55
C ALA A 545 6.98 24.61 -16.52
N ILE A 546 5.83 24.18 -17.08
CA ILE A 546 5.02 25.06 -17.94
C ILE A 546 4.45 26.26 -17.19
N ASN A 547 3.93 26.06 -15.98
CA ASN A 547 3.42 27.18 -15.19
C ASN A 547 4.53 28.15 -14.76
N SER A 548 5.79 27.70 -14.81
CA SER A 548 6.99 28.52 -14.56
C SER A 548 7.61 29.10 -15.84
N GLY A 549 6.99 28.89 -17.01
CA GLY A 549 7.50 29.36 -18.31
C GLY A 549 8.72 28.60 -18.85
N GLN A 550 9.10 27.47 -18.24
CA GLN A 550 10.29 26.69 -18.58
C GLN A 550 9.94 25.59 -19.60
N LYS A 551 9.69 25.99 -20.85
CA LYS A 551 9.15 25.11 -21.92
C LYS A 551 10.07 23.95 -22.24
N GLU A 552 11.37 24.18 -22.32
CA GLU A 552 12.37 23.16 -22.64
C GLU A 552 12.42 22.09 -21.54
N ILE A 553 12.34 22.50 -20.27
CA ILE A 553 12.31 21.58 -19.13
C ILE A 553 11.00 20.79 -19.14
N ALA A 554 9.87 21.44 -19.39
CA ALA A 554 8.59 20.75 -19.50
C ALA A 554 8.61 19.67 -20.58
N MET A 555 9.20 19.97 -21.75
CA MET A 555 9.37 19.00 -22.83
C MET A 555 10.19 17.79 -22.40
N ILE A 556 11.31 17.99 -21.70
CA ILE A 556 12.17 16.90 -21.21
C ILE A 556 11.43 16.03 -20.20
N GLN A 557 10.67 16.63 -19.28
CA GLN A 557 9.90 15.85 -18.29
C GLN A 557 8.74 15.13 -18.95
N LEU A 558 8.06 15.76 -19.92
CA LEU A 558 6.97 15.13 -20.65
C LEU A 558 7.45 13.93 -21.47
N GLU A 559 8.61 14.03 -22.14
CA GLU A 559 9.23 12.90 -22.85
C GLU A 559 9.41 11.67 -21.95
N LYS A 560 9.89 11.88 -20.71
CA LYS A 560 10.02 10.80 -19.71
C LYS A 560 8.66 10.28 -19.25
N ALA A 561 7.69 11.17 -19.01
CA ALA A 561 6.35 10.80 -18.55
C ALA A 561 5.61 9.92 -19.58
N VAL A 562 5.66 10.31 -20.85
CA VAL A 562 4.97 9.58 -21.93
C VAL A 562 5.67 8.28 -22.31
N ALA A 563 6.97 8.15 -22.02
CA ALA A 563 7.71 6.90 -22.20
C ALA A 563 7.30 5.84 -21.18
N ALA A 564 6.83 6.24 -19.99
CA ALA A 564 6.45 5.32 -18.93
C ALA A 564 5.08 4.65 -19.18
N ASN A 565 4.12 5.35 -19.79
CA ASN A 565 2.73 4.88 -19.88
C ASN A 565 1.96 5.52 -21.06
N GLU A 566 1.27 4.70 -21.86
CA GLU A 566 0.43 5.14 -23.00
C GLU A 566 -0.73 6.04 -22.57
N SER A 567 -1.29 5.84 -21.37
CA SER A 567 -2.36 6.68 -20.84
C SER A 567 -1.89 8.11 -20.56
N ILE A 568 -0.64 8.27 -20.11
CA ILE A 568 -0.02 9.59 -19.91
C ILE A 568 0.22 10.27 -21.27
N TYR A 569 0.66 9.51 -22.26
CA TYR A 569 0.79 9.98 -23.65
C TYR A 569 -0.55 10.52 -24.19
N LEU A 570 -1.64 9.75 -24.07
CA LEU A 570 -2.95 10.16 -24.55
C LEU A 570 -3.46 11.40 -23.82
N LYS A 571 -3.19 11.50 -22.53
CA LYS A 571 -3.53 12.67 -21.71
C LYS A 571 -2.77 13.91 -22.16
N ALA A 572 -1.45 13.81 -22.35
CA ALA A 572 -0.60 14.91 -22.79
C ALA A 572 -1.03 15.50 -24.16
N LEU A 573 -1.58 14.67 -25.05
CA LEU A 573 -2.08 15.12 -26.35
C LEU A 573 -3.29 16.04 -26.28
N ILE A 574 -4.10 15.95 -25.23
CA ILE A 574 -5.36 16.70 -25.10
C ILE A 574 -5.34 17.73 -23.98
N ASP A 575 -4.43 17.61 -23.01
CA ASP A 575 -4.34 18.49 -21.84
C ASP A 575 -4.06 19.96 -22.27
N PRO A 576 -4.99 20.89 -21.98
CA PRO A 576 -4.80 22.31 -22.30
C PRO A 576 -3.58 22.93 -21.62
N ASN A 577 -3.03 22.30 -20.57
CA ASN A 577 -1.81 22.77 -19.94
C ASN A 577 -0.60 22.75 -20.87
N PHE A 578 -0.60 21.90 -21.90
CA PHE A 578 0.51 21.81 -22.86
C PHE A 578 0.20 22.48 -24.21
N ASP A 579 -0.82 23.33 -24.30
CA ASP A 579 -1.18 24.05 -25.53
C ASP A 579 0.00 24.79 -26.16
N GLU A 580 0.79 25.47 -25.33
CA GLU A 580 1.97 26.21 -25.79
C GLU A 580 3.06 25.29 -26.36
N LEU A 581 3.15 24.06 -25.87
CA LEU A 581 4.09 23.05 -26.38
C LEU A 581 3.56 22.40 -27.65
N ARG A 582 2.24 22.21 -27.80
CA ARG A 582 1.62 21.62 -29.00
C ARG A 582 1.88 22.43 -30.27
N GLY A 583 2.17 23.73 -30.16
CA GLY A 583 2.58 24.57 -31.27
C GLY A 583 4.02 24.35 -31.76
N ILE A 584 4.83 23.59 -31.00
CA ILE A 584 6.26 23.36 -31.26
C ILE A 584 6.42 22.04 -32.03
N PRO A 585 7.06 22.01 -33.21
CA PRO A 585 7.21 20.78 -34.01
C PRO A 585 7.84 19.60 -33.25
N GLU A 586 8.79 19.89 -32.35
CA GLU A 586 9.49 18.93 -31.51
C GLU A 586 8.55 18.19 -30.54
N PHE A 587 7.40 18.78 -30.17
CA PHE A 587 6.43 18.15 -29.29
C PHE A 587 5.90 16.83 -29.86
N PHE A 588 5.56 16.80 -31.14
CA PHE A 588 5.10 15.57 -31.77
C PHE A 588 6.25 14.58 -32.05
N GLN A 589 7.51 15.02 -32.01
CA GLN A 589 8.65 14.13 -32.18
C GLN A 589 8.92 13.30 -30.92
N ILE A 590 8.88 13.91 -29.73
CA ILE A 590 9.02 13.18 -28.45
C ILE A 590 7.89 12.16 -28.26
N LEU A 591 6.70 12.46 -28.79
CA LEU A 591 5.51 11.62 -28.76
C LEU A 591 5.59 10.44 -29.75
N ARG A 592 6.42 10.52 -30.80
CA ARG A 592 6.61 9.45 -31.79
C ARG A 592 7.71 8.45 -31.43
N ARG A 593 8.70 8.84 -30.62
CA ARG A 593 9.89 8.02 -30.32
C ARG A 593 9.62 6.77 -29.45
N ASN A 594 8.48 6.72 -28.77
CA ASN A 594 8.16 5.66 -27.80
C ASN A 594 7.23 4.56 -28.34
N LYS A 595 7.29 4.29 -29.66
CA LYS A 595 6.51 3.24 -30.32
C LYS A 595 7.34 2.31 -31.19
#